data_AF-F0HNV6-F1
#
_entry.id   AF-F0HNV6-F1
#
_cell.length_a   1.000
_cell.length_b   1.000
_cell.length_c   1.000
_cell.angle_alpha   90.00
_cell.angle_beta   90.00
_cell.angle_gamma   90.00
#
_symmetry.space_group_name_H-M   'P 1'
#
loop_
_entity.id
_entity.type
_entity.pdbx_description
1 polymer ?
#
loop_
_entity_poly.entity_id
_entity_poly.type
_entity_poly.pdbx_seq_one_letter_code
_entity_poly.pdbx_strand_id
1 'polypeptide(L)'
;MHRCDFRLPVRVLAAAALPLMGAVTLAGCSGASQHQVIDRNVACSSCHSDEKPVYEGATVPSETVESGSRVQVKTSGAAVAVVARPVFTAEDGSGFVPVIDSSVALDGGEAVVELEDGLWALCLDEGDKARAKLVRVDSASDATAVVEL
;
A
#
# COMPACT_ATOMS: atom_id res chain seq x y z
N MET A 1 39.70 38.83 44.08
CA MET A 1 39.42 39.21 42.68
C MET A 1 38.23 38.37 42.23
N HIS A 2 36.98 38.64 42.61
CA HIS A 2 36.08 39.80 42.39
C HIS A 2 35.70 40.04 40.92
N ARG A 3 34.38 39.91 40.69
CA ARG A 3 33.54 40.30 39.54
C ARG A 3 33.47 39.23 38.46
N CYS A 4 32.37 38.49 38.26
CA CYS A 4 30.96 38.87 38.12
C CYS A 4 30.79 40.04 37.15
N ASP A 5 30.75 39.72 35.85
CA ASP A 5 30.35 40.66 34.82
C ASP A 5 28.83 40.84 34.78
N PHE A 6 28.45 42.10 34.77
CA PHE A 6 27.12 42.64 34.95
C PHE A 6 26.64 43.19 33.59
N ARG A 7 25.43 42.77 33.18
CA ARG A 7 24.32 43.58 32.58
C ARG A 7 24.66 44.63 31.49
N LEU A 8 23.97 44.64 30.33
CA LEU A 8 22.67 45.32 30.03
C LEU A 8 22.50 45.39 28.47
N PRO A 9 21.44 46.02 27.93
CA PRO A 9 20.08 45.54 27.61
C PRO A 9 19.86 45.42 26.08
N VAL A 10 18.66 45.04 25.61
CA VAL A 10 17.96 45.72 24.49
C VAL A 10 16.61 45.05 24.27
N ARG A 11 15.56 45.87 24.29
CA ARG A 11 14.19 45.55 23.89
C ARG A 11 14.11 45.54 22.37
N VAL A 12 13.52 44.52 21.75
CA VAL A 12 12.64 44.68 20.58
C VAL A 12 11.59 43.57 20.60
N LEU A 13 10.32 43.95 20.79
CA LEU A 13 9.16 43.17 20.38
C LEU A 13 9.14 43.14 18.84
N ALA A 14 9.18 41.96 18.24
CA ALA A 14 8.83 41.78 16.83
C ALA A 14 7.96 40.53 16.71
N ALA A 15 6.65 40.77 16.65
CA ALA A 15 5.68 39.81 16.14
C ALA A 15 5.82 39.74 14.61
N ALA A 16 5.96 38.55 14.04
CA ALA A 16 5.60 38.29 12.64
C ALA A 16 5.50 36.79 12.37
N ALA A 17 4.25 36.37 12.15
CA ALA A 17 3.77 35.36 11.20
C ALA A 17 4.53 34.02 11.09
N LEU A 18 3.87 32.96 11.53
CA LEU A 18 4.09 31.60 11.05
C LEU A 18 3.85 31.55 9.52
N PRO A 19 4.79 31.08 8.70
CA PRO A 19 4.43 30.38 7.48
C PRO A 19 4.17 28.92 7.83
N LEU A 20 2.89 28.57 7.76
CA LEU A 20 2.37 27.22 7.64
C LEU A 20 3.20 26.51 6.56
N MET A 21 4.14 25.64 6.94
CA MET A 21 4.80 24.76 5.99
C MET A 21 3.70 23.87 5.44
N GLY A 22 3.33 24.15 4.19
CA GLY A 22 2.39 23.36 3.43
C GLY A 22 2.90 21.93 3.44
N ALA A 23 2.19 21.07 4.18
CA ALA A 23 2.21 19.65 3.91
C ALA A 23 1.73 19.53 2.46
N VAL A 24 2.68 19.38 1.55
CA VAL A 24 2.41 18.76 0.26
C VAL A 24 1.94 17.37 0.67
N THR A 25 0.63 17.19 0.76
CA THR A 25 0.04 15.86 0.75
C THR A 25 0.61 15.24 -0.52
N LEU A 26 1.58 14.34 -0.38
CA LEU A 26 1.79 13.33 -1.40
C LEU A 26 0.42 12.67 -1.51
N ALA A 27 -0.35 13.08 -2.51
CA ALA A 27 -1.39 12.25 -3.05
C ALA A 27 -0.63 10.99 -3.48
N GLY A 28 -0.57 10.02 -2.57
CA GLY A 28 0.10 8.75 -2.79
C GLY A 28 -0.50 8.20 -4.06
N CYS A 29 0.36 7.95 -5.05
CA CYS A 29 -0.01 7.37 -6.32
C CYS A 29 -0.79 6.08 -6.05
N SER A 30 -2.11 6.19 -6.05
CA SER A 30 -3.03 5.08 -5.89
C SER A 30 -2.99 4.30 -7.20
N GLY A 31 -1.98 3.46 -7.36
CA GLY A 31 -1.68 2.78 -8.63
C GLY A 31 -0.19 2.63 -8.94
N ALA A 32 0.70 2.56 -7.94
CA ALA A 32 2.08 2.16 -8.21
C ALA A 32 2.05 0.77 -8.86
N SER A 33 2.45 0.69 -10.14
CA SER A 33 2.59 -0.57 -10.84
C SER A 33 3.51 -1.47 -10.02
N GLN A 34 2.95 -2.60 -9.60
CA GLN A 34 3.69 -3.67 -9.00
C GLN A 34 4.27 -4.55 -10.11
N HIS A 35 5.12 -5.48 -9.70
CA HIS A 35 5.56 -6.59 -10.51
C HIS A 35 4.36 -7.32 -11.17
N GLN A 36 4.59 -8.02 -12.28
CA GLN A 36 3.54 -8.87 -12.87
C GLN A 36 3.00 -9.87 -11.84
N VAL A 37 1.74 -10.26 -12.02
CA VAL A 37 1.16 -11.38 -11.26
C VAL A 37 1.89 -12.67 -11.65
N ILE A 38 2.31 -13.46 -10.66
CA ILE A 38 2.98 -14.74 -10.91
C ILE A 38 2.20 -15.92 -10.33
N ASP A 39 2.37 -17.10 -10.92
CA ASP A 39 1.83 -18.35 -10.40
C ASP A 39 2.46 -18.69 -9.03
N ARG A 40 1.69 -19.36 -8.15
CA ARG A 40 2.17 -19.77 -6.83
C ARG A 40 3.42 -20.64 -6.83
N ASN A 41 3.70 -21.32 -7.94
CA ASN A 41 4.83 -22.23 -8.10
C ASN A 41 6.01 -21.59 -8.85
N VAL A 42 5.92 -20.31 -9.21
CA VAL A 42 6.98 -19.58 -9.91
C VAL A 42 7.85 -18.85 -8.88
N ALA A 43 9.14 -19.17 -8.88
CA ALA A 43 10.12 -18.44 -8.07
C ALA A 43 10.50 -17.12 -8.75
N CYS A 44 10.84 -16.09 -7.97
CA CYS A 44 11.37 -14.82 -8.49
C CYS A 44 12.58 -15.01 -9.41
N SER A 45 13.39 -16.05 -9.16
CA SER A 45 14.55 -16.42 -9.98
C SER A 45 14.18 -16.89 -11.41
N SER A 46 12.90 -17.14 -11.67
CA SER A 46 12.39 -17.45 -13.00
C SER A 46 12.25 -16.20 -13.88
N CYS A 47 12.11 -15.03 -13.25
CA CYS A 47 12.00 -13.74 -13.93
C CYS A 47 13.31 -12.94 -13.90
N HIS A 48 14.16 -13.20 -12.91
CA HIS A 48 15.45 -12.52 -12.72
C HIS A 48 16.54 -13.53 -12.31
N SER A 49 17.81 -13.29 -12.64
CA SER A 49 18.89 -14.21 -12.26
C SER A 49 19.22 -14.19 -10.76
N ASP A 50 18.89 -13.10 -10.07
CA ASP A 50 19.17 -12.91 -8.65
C ASP A 50 17.90 -13.07 -7.81
N GLU A 51 18.01 -13.72 -6.66
CA GLU A 51 16.93 -13.78 -5.69
C GLU A 51 16.78 -12.43 -4.99
N LYS A 52 15.61 -11.81 -5.12
CA LYS A 52 15.28 -10.60 -4.37
C LYS A 52 14.96 -11.00 -2.91
N PRO A 53 15.43 -10.25 -1.91
CA PRO A 53 15.05 -10.52 -0.52
C PRO A 53 13.53 -10.47 -0.35
N VAL A 54 13.02 -11.36 0.49
CA VAL A 54 11.61 -11.45 0.88
C VAL A 54 11.47 -11.12 2.36
N TYR A 55 10.44 -10.34 2.70
CA TYR A 55 10.21 -9.83 4.05
C TYR A 55 8.86 -10.31 4.60
N GLU A 56 8.87 -11.28 5.51
CA GLU A 56 7.64 -11.83 6.13
C GLU A 56 6.98 -10.88 7.15
N GLY A 57 7.73 -9.89 7.64
CA GLY A 57 7.27 -8.89 8.61
C GLY A 57 7.37 -7.45 8.10
N ALA A 58 7.26 -7.26 6.77
CA ALA A 58 7.29 -5.93 6.19
C ALA A 58 6.23 -5.02 6.83
N THR A 59 6.54 -3.73 6.91
CA THR A 59 5.57 -2.73 7.34
C THR A 59 4.40 -2.75 6.38
N VAL A 60 3.18 -2.95 6.89
CA VAL A 60 1.99 -2.86 6.06
C VAL A 60 1.73 -1.37 5.78
N PRO A 61 1.67 -0.95 4.50
CA PRO A 61 1.50 0.44 4.15
C PRO A 61 0.19 1.01 4.72
N SER A 62 0.22 2.28 5.16
CA SER A 62 -0.91 2.94 5.85
C SER A 62 -2.17 3.09 4.98
N GLU A 63 -2.02 3.01 3.65
CA GLU A 63 -3.07 3.06 2.65
C GLU A 63 -3.73 1.70 2.38
N THR A 64 -3.28 0.64 3.08
CA THR A 64 -3.92 -0.68 3.03
C THR A 64 -5.37 -0.56 3.45
N VAL A 65 -6.27 -1.08 2.63
CA VAL A 65 -7.71 -1.03 2.91
C VAL A 65 -8.06 -2.08 3.96
N GLU A 66 -8.86 -1.72 4.95
CA GLU A 66 -9.32 -2.65 5.99
C GLU A 66 -10.71 -3.20 5.63
N SER A 67 -10.94 -4.49 5.88
CA SER A 67 -12.18 -5.20 5.58
C SER A 67 -12.50 -6.25 6.64
N GLY A 68 -13.79 -6.53 6.86
CA GLY A 68 -14.27 -7.69 7.62
C GLY A 68 -13.95 -9.00 6.91
N SER A 69 -14.80 -9.43 5.98
CA SER A 69 -14.55 -10.57 5.08
C SER A 69 -14.89 -10.27 3.60
N ARG A 70 -15.74 -9.26 3.37
CA ARG A 70 -16.29 -8.92 2.06
C ARG A 70 -15.62 -7.69 1.49
N VAL A 71 -15.05 -7.84 0.30
CA VAL A 71 -14.44 -6.74 -0.46
C VAL A 71 -15.17 -6.55 -1.78
N GLN A 72 -15.70 -5.35 -2.01
CA GLN A 72 -16.20 -4.98 -3.32
C GLN A 72 -15.03 -4.51 -4.19
N VAL A 73 -14.89 -5.10 -5.36
CA VAL A 73 -13.87 -4.75 -6.36
C VAL A 73 -14.53 -4.01 -7.49
N LYS A 74 -13.96 -2.88 -7.91
CA LYS A 74 -14.45 -2.05 -9.01
C LYS A 74 -13.31 -1.71 -9.96
N THR A 75 -13.58 -1.76 -11.25
CA THR A 75 -12.61 -1.48 -12.31
C THR A 75 -13.30 -0.82 -13.49
N SER A 76 -12.55 -0.01 -14.25
CA SER A 76 -13.01 0.59 -15.50
C SER A 76 -12.73 -0.33 -16.69
N GLY A 77 -13.46 -1.44 -16.77
CA GLY A 77 -13.54 -2.26 -18.00
C GLY A 77 -12.67 -3.51 -18.06
N ALA A 78 -12.08 -3.95 -16.95
CA ALA A 78 -11.51 -5.30 -16.87
C ALA A 78 -12.61 -6.34 -16.69
N ALA A 79 -12.43 -7.51 -17.31
CA ALA A 79 -13.34 -8.66 -17.18
C ALA A 79 -12.97 -9.59 -16.02
N VAL A 80 -11.73 -9.52 -15.53
CA VAL A 80 -11.20 -10.35 -14.45
C VAL A 80 -10.37 -9.50 -13.50
N ALA A 81 -10.52 -9.73 -12.20
CA ALA A 81 -9.56 -9.30 -11.18
C ALA A 81 -8.86 -10.52 -10.59
N VAL A 82 -7.63 -10.34 -10.15
CA VAL A 82 -6.84 -11.37 -9.49
C VAL A 82 -6.85 -11.12 -7.99
N VAL A 83 -7.01 -12.20 -7.23
CA VAL A 83 -6.80 -12.24 -5.78
C VAL A 83 -5.44 -12.89 -5.55
N ALA A 84 -4.54 -12.17 -4.88
CA ALA A 84 -3.15 -12.59 -4.70
C ALA A 84 -2.67 -12.43 -3.26
N ARG A 85 -1.64 -13.19 -2.91
CA ARG A 85 -0.84 -13.00 -1.70
C ARG A 85 0.33 -12.06 -2.01
N PRO A 86 0.52 -10.97 -1.26
CA PRO A 86 1.66 -10.09 -1.46
C PRO A 86 2.94 -10.69 -0.85
N VAL A 87 3.97 -10.90 -1.67
CA VAL A 87 5.32 -11.24 -1.21
C VAL A 87 6.15 -9.96 -1.21
N PHE A 88 6.40 -9.40 -0.02
CA PHE A 88 7.12 -8.14 0.09
C PHE A 88 8.59 -8.30 -0.26
N THR A 89 9.09 -7.35 -1.03
CA THR A 89 10.48 -7.28 -1.50
C THR A 89 11.16 -5.97 -1.10
N ALA A 90 10.49 -5.19 -0.25
CA ALA A 90 10.99 -4.05 0.48
C ALA A 90 10.43 -4.10 1.90
N GLU A 91 11.28 -3.85 2.90
CA GLU A 91 10.93 -3.97 4.33
C GLU A 91 9.88 -2.94 4.78
N ASP A 92 9.84 -1.79 4.11
CA ASP A 92 8.85 -0.72 4.35
C ASP A 92 7.49 -0.97 3.69
N GLY A 93 7.33 -2.11 3.01
CA GLY A 93 6.11 -2.48 2.30
C GLY A 93 5.91 -1.79 0.95
N SER A 94 6.84 -0.93 0.52
CA SER A 94 6.71 -0.14 -0.72
C SER A 94 6.75 -0.96 -2.01
N GLY A 95 7.23 -2.20 -1.95
CA GLY A 95 7.31 -3.09 -3.10
C GLY A 95 7.00 -4.54 -2.74
N PHE A 96 6.17 -5.18 -3.56
CA PHE A 96 5.83 -6.59 -3.43
C PHE A 96 5.60 -7.26 -4.78
N VAL A 97 5.61 -8.58 -4.78
CA VAL A 97 5.22 -9.43 -5.89
C VAL A 97 3.85 -10.04 -5.58
N PRO A 98 2.82 -9.82 -6.43
CA PRO A 98 1.53 -10.47 -6.26
C PRO A 98 1.60 -11.92 -6.76
N VAL A 99 1.44 -12.87 -5.83
CA VAL A 99 1.38 -14.29 -6.13
C VAL A 99 -0.08 -14.73 -6.20
N ILE A 100 -0.52 -15.21 -7.36
CA ILE A 100 -1.93 -15.57 -7.58
C ILE A 100 -2.38 -16.65 -6.60
N ASP A 101 -3.55 -16.40 -5.99
CA ASP A 101 -4.30 -17.38 -5.23
C ASP A 101 -5.52 -17.82 -6.04
N SER A 102 -6.28 -16.86 -6.55
CA SER A 102 -7.46 -17.10 -7.38
C SER A 102 -7.76 -15.91 -8.30
N SER A 103 -8.75 -16.08 -9.18
CA SER A 103 -9.26 -15.03 -10.06
C SER A 103 -10.78 -14.93 -9.95
N VAL A 104 -11.30 -13.71 -10.02
CA VAL A 104 -12.74 -13.44 -9.98
C VAL A 104 -13.18 -12.78 -11.29
N ALA A 105 -14.26 -13.31 -11.88
CA ALA A 105 -14.90 -12.68 -13.01
C ALA A 105 -15.65 -11.41 -12.56
N LEU A 106 -15.52 -10.34 -13.33
CA LEU A 106 -16.16 -9.07 -13.08
C LEU A 106 -17.40 -8.95 -13.97
N ASP A 107 -18.54 -8.62 -13.37
CA ASP A 107 -19.76 -8.27 -14.10
C ASP A 107 -19.87 -6.76 -14.20
N GLY A 108 -19.82 -6.22 -15.43
CA GLY A 108 -19.80 -4.78 -15.65
C GLY A 108 -18.61 -4.04 -15.02
N GLY A 109 -17.51 -4.75 -14.73
CA GLY A 109 -16.34 -4.20 -14.03
C GLY A 109 -16.43 -4.28 -12.51
N GLU A 110 -17.41 -4.99 -11.94
CA GLU A 110 -17.56 -5.16 -10.50
C GLU A 110 -17.61 -6.63 -10.07
N ALA A 111 -17.12 -6.92 -8.87
CA ALA A 111 -17.35 -8.18 -8.18
C ALA A 111 -17.33 -7.97 -6.65
N VAL A 112 -17.87 -8.95 -5.91
CA VAL A 112 -17.65 -9.05 -4.46
C VAL A 112 -16.87 -10.33 -4.20
N VAL A 113 -15.79 -10.20 -3.44
CA VAL A 113 -14.92 -11.30 -3.06
C VAL A 113 -15.05 -11.51 -1.55
N GLU A 114 -15.20 -12.78 -1.14
CA GLU A 114 -15.07 -13.21 0.25
C GLU A 114 -13.63 -13.67 0.47
N LEU A 115 -12.97 -13.12 1.47
CA LEU A 115 -11.58 -13.41 1.80
C LEU A 115 -11.46 -13.90 3.24
N GLU A 116 -10.52 -14.81 3.47
CA GLU A 116 -10.12 -15.20 4.81
C GLU A 116 -9.27 -14.11 5.47
N ASP A 117 -9.16 -14.16 6.80
CA ASP A 117 -8.32 -13.25 7.56
C ASP A 117 -6.88 -13.22 7.05
N GLY A 118 -6.29 -12.02 7.03
CA GLY A 118 -4.91 -11.79 6.63
C GLY A 118 -4.76 -10.68 5.59
N LEU A 119 -3.57 -10.60 5.00
CA LEU A 119 -3.23 -9.59 3.99
C LEU A 119 -3.36 -10.17 2.58
N TRP A 120 -4.00 -9.40 1.72
CA TRP A 120 -4.29 -9.73 0.33
C TRP A 120 -3.89 -8.59 -0.59
N ALA A 121 -3.58 -8.92 -1.83
CA ALA A 121 -3.45 -7.99 -2.93
C ALA A 121 -4.56 -8.27 -3.95
N LEU A 122 -5.43 -7.29 -4.18
CA LEU A 122 -6.36 -7.33 -5.29
C LEU A 122 -5.71 -6.66 -6.48
N CYS A 123 -5.70 -7.34 -7.63
CA CYS A 123 -4.89 -6.94 -8.77
C CYS A 123 -5.67 -6.92 -10.09
N LEU A 124 -5.28 -6.00 -10.98
CA LEU A 124 -5.45 -6.16 -12.41
C LEU A 124 -4.11 -6.59 -12.99
N ASP A 125 -4.12 -7.74 -13.66
CA ASP A 125 -2.96 -8.21 -14.40
C ASP A 125 -2.92 -7.51 -15.77
N GLU A 126 -1.86 -6.74 -16.01
CA GLU A 126 -1.62 -6.02 -17.27
C GLU A 126 -0.51 -6.71 -18.11
N GLY A 127 -0.13 -7.94 -17.75
CA GLY A 127 0.84 -8.78 -18.45
C GLY A 127 2.25 -8.68 -17.88
N ASP A 128 2.91 -7.52 -18.03
CA ASP A 128 4.27 -7.28 -17.53
C ASP A 128 4.32 -6.52 -16.20
N LYS A 129 3.16 -6.08 -15.73
CA LYS A 129 2.96 -5.36 -14.47
C LYS A 129 1.56 -5.61 -13.94
N ALA A 130 1.37 -5.33 -12.66
CA ALA A 130 0.05 -5.37 -12.03
C ALA A 130 -0.29 -4.01 -11.44
N ARG A 131 -1.55 -3.60 -11.59
CA ARG A 131 -2.13 -2.59 -10.69
C ARG A 131 -2.68 -3.33 -9.50
N ALA A 132 -2.25 -2.96 -8.29
CA ALA A 132 -2.66 -3.69 -7.10
C ALA A 132 -3.02 -2.74 -5.97
N LYS A 133 -3.95 -3.19 -5.13
CA LYS A 133 -4.24 -2.60 -3.82
C LYS A 133 -4.18 -3.66 -2.74
N LEU A 134 -3.52 -3.32 -1.64
CA LEU A 134 -3.48 -4.16 -0.46
C LEU A 134 -4.79 -4.04 0.32
N VAL A 135 -5.28 -5.17 0.80
CA VAL A 135 -6.43 -5.26 1.69
C VAL A 135 -6.05 -6.13 2.87
N ARG A 136 -6.20 -5.61 4.08
CA ARG A 136 -6.17 -6.39 5.30
C ARG A 136 -7.61 -6.80 5.65
N VAL A 137 -7.77 -8.09 5.88
CA VAL A 137 -9.04 -8.73 6.18
C VAL A 137 -8.96 -9.26 7.61
N ASP A 138 -9.94 -8.87 8.42
CA ASP A 138 -10.13 -9.34 9.80
C ASP A 138 -11.63 -9.58 9.99
N SER A 139 -12.05 -10.84 9.97
CA SER A 139 -13.45 -11.25 10.07
C SER A 139 -14.13 -10.84 11.38
N ALA A 140 -13.37 -10.42 12.40
CA ALA A 140 -13.92 -9.82 13.62
C ALA A 140 -14.31 -8.34 13.44
N SER A 141 -13.82 -7.70 12.37
CA SER A 141 -14.12 -6.32 12.01
C SER A 141 -15.45 -6.20 11.26
N ASP A 142 -16.15 -5.09 11.46
CA ASP A 142 -17.34 -4.69 10.70
C ASP A 142 -17.00 -3.80 9.50
N ALA A 143 -15.71 -3.61 9.19
CA ALA A 143 -15.25 -2.77 8.10
C ALA A 143 -15.77 -3.25 6.74
N THR A 144 -16.32 -2.32 5.96
CA THR A 144 -16.70 -2.55 4.57
C THR A 144 -15.64 -1.98 3.64
N ALA A 145 -15.12 -2.80 2.73
CA ALA A 145 -14.08 -2.38 1.80
C ALA A 145 -14.61 -2.26 0.37
N VAL A 146 -14.31 -1.12 -0.27
CA VAL A 146 -14.45 -0.92 -1.71
C VAL A 146 -13.06 -0.63 -2.27
N VAL A 147 -12.64 -1.45 -3.22
CA VAL A 147 -11.32 -1.38 -3.85
C VAL A 147 -11.50 -1.04 -5.32
N GLU A 148 -11.10 0.17 -5.67
CA GLU A 148 -10.98 0.62 -7.05
C GLU A 148 -9.59 0.27 -7.56
N LEU A 149 -9.53 -0.63 -8.55
CA LEU A 149 -8.30 -1.12 -9.15
C LEU A 149 -7.93 -0.38 -10.41
#